data_AF-A0A2E1IK71-F1
#
_entry.id   AF-A0A2E1IK71-F1
#
_cell.length_a   1.000
_cell.length_b   1.000
_cell.length_c   1.000
_cell.angle_alpha   90.00
_cell.angle_beta   90.00
_cell.angle_gamma   90.00
#
_symmetry.space_group_name_H-M   'P 1'
#
loop_
_entity.id
_entity.type
_entity.pdbx_description
1 polymer ?
#
loop_
_entity_poly.entity_id
_entity_poly.type
_entity_poly.pdbx_seq_one_letter_code
_entity_poly.pdbx_strand_id
1 'polypeptide(L)'
;MDLKPDINRLSTDFGGLDAPSPVDRSEHDMLPWEKNCHALLDLLDYHKIVNTEEKRRGISELGSGLVSGTGYYEKWILSAARILMQKGVLTPGELATKSHDVAERYLND
;
A
#
# COMPACT_ATOMS: atom_id res chain seq x y z
N MET A 1 -19.15 -8.33 18.29
CA MET A 1 -18.09 -8.38 19.30
C MET A 1 -17.34 -7.07 19.18
N ASP A 2 -17.48 -6.17 20.14
CA ASP A 2 -16.80 -4.87 20.14
C ASP A 2 -15.30 -5.09 20.36
N LEU A 3 -14.55 -5.19 19.27
CA LEU A 3 -13.10 -5.15 19.32
C LEU A 3 -12.70 -3.70 19.56
N LYS A 4 -12.56 -3.32 20.83
CA LYS A 4 -11.80 -2.12 21.18
C LYS A 4 -10.40 -2.27 20.57
N PRO A 5 -9.89 -1.26 19.85
CA PRO A 5 -8.57 -1.35 19.25
C PRO A 5 -7.54 -1.55 20.34
N ASP A 6 -6.81 -2.66 20.28
CA ASP A 6 -5.63 -2.85 21.10
C ASP A 6 -4.55 -1.89 20.60
N ILE A 7 -4.36 -0.80 21.35
CA ILE A 7 -3.39 0.25 21.04
C ILE A 7 -1.95 -0.26 21.01
N ASN A 8 -1.68 -1.49 21.51
CA ASN A 8 -0.35 -2.10 21.51
C ASN A 8 -0.11 -3.05 20.33
N ARG A 9 -1.11 -3.29 19.48
CA ARG A 9 -1.02 -4.24 18.36
C ARG A 9 -0.89 -3.51 17.02
N LEU A 10 0.08 -3.94 16.21
CA LEU A 10 0.21 -3.44 14.84
C LEU A 10 -0.97 -3.89 13.98
N SER A 11 -1.38 -3.03 13.04
CA SER A 11 -2.51 -3.29 12.13
C SER A 11 -2.35 -4.53 11.27
N THR A 12 -1.13 -5.03 11.10
CA THR A 12 -0.78 -6.24 10.34
C THR A 12 -0.58 -7.49 11.20
N ASP A 13 -0.65 -7.37 12.53
CA ASP A 13 -0.50 -8.50 13.44
C ASP A 13 -1.83 -9.25 13.62
N PHE A 14 -2.17 -10.04 12.62
CA PHE A 14 -3.39 -10.86 12.61
C PHE A 14 -3.23 -12.22 13.30
N GLY A 15 -2.02 -12.58 13.73
CA GLY A 15 -1.72 -13.89 14.29
C GLY A 15 -2.60 -14.24 15.49
N GLY A 16 -3.27 -15.40 15.43
CA GLY A 16 -4.14 -15.89 16.51
C GLY A 16 -5.49 -15.19 16.64
N LEU A 17 -5.88 -14.35 15.68
CA LEU A 17 -7.21 -13.74 15.63
C LEU A 17 -8.19 -14.60 14.82
N ASP A 18 -9.47 -14.54 15.21
CA ASP A 18 -10.55 -15.11 14.43
C ASP A 18 -10.71 -14.36 13.10
N ALA A 19 -10.85 -15.11 12.01
CA ALA A 19 -11.15 -14.52 10.72
C ALA A 19 -12.60 -14.02 10.69
N PRO A 20 -12.88 -12.82 10.16
CA PRO A 20 -14.24 -12.27 10.10
C PRO A 20 -15.15 -13.06 9.14
N SER A 21 -14.54 -13.78 8.19
CA SER A 21 -15.22 -14.62 7.20
C SER A 21 -14.29 -15.77 6.78
N PRO A 22 -14.83 -16.83 6.14
CA PRO A 22 -14.01 -17.83 5.46
C PRO A 22 -13.05 -17.17 4.47
N VAL A 23 -11.86 -17.76 4.32
CA VAL A 23 -10.85 -17.30 3.37
C VAL A 23 -11.34 -17.56 1.95
N ASP A 24 -11.37 -16.52 1.13
CA ASP A 24 -11.53 -16.67 -0.32
C ASP A 24 -10.24 -17.28 -0.90
N ARG A 25 -10.38 -18.38 -1.62
CA ARG A 25 -9.28 -19.15 -2.23
C ARG A 25 -9.35 -19.13 -3.75
N SER A 26 -10.22 -18.31 -4.32
CA SER A 26 -10.22 -18.08 -5.76
C SER A 26 -8.89 -17.46 -6.19
N GLU A 27 -8.48 -17.79 -7.41
CA GLU A 27 -7.29 -17.17 -8.01
C GLU A 27 -7.61 -15.71 -8.36
N HIS A 28 -6.67 -14.82 -8.09
CA HIS A 28 -6.76 -13.40 -8.44
C HIS A 28 -5.84 -13.12 -9.63
N ASP A 29 -6.44 -12.83 -10.78
CA ASP A 29 -5.69 -12.37 -11.94
C ASP A 29 -5.18 -10.94 -11.70
N MET A 30 -3.86 -10.78 -11.68
CA MET A 30 -3.26 -9.46 -11.51
C MET A 30 -3.62 -8.53 -12.66
N LEU A 31 -4.20 -7.39 -12.30
CA LEU A 31 -4.50 -6.31 -13.21
C LEU A 31 -3.19 -5.72 -13.79
N PRO A 32 -3.22 -5.11 -14.99
CA PRO A 32 -2.03 -4.52 -15.58
C PRO A 32 -1.31 -3.51 -14.67
N TRP A 33 -2.07 -2.71 -13.92
CA TRP A 33 -1.50 -1.73 -12.99
C TRP A 33 -0.86 -2.40 -11.76
N GLU A 34 -1.37 -3.55 -11.30
CA GLU A 34 -0.80 -4.31 -10.19
C GLU A 34 0.57 -4.87 -10.58
N LYS A 35 0.70 -5.38 -11.81
CA LYS A 35 1.98 -5.83 -12.38
C LYS A 35 2.98 -4.68 -12.49
N ASN A 36 2.53 -3.52 -12.96
CA ASN A 36 3.37 -2.32 -13.04
C ASN A 36 3.81 -1.84 -11.65
N CYS A 37 2.91 -1.88 -10.67
CA CYS A 37 3.21 -1.57 -9.28
C CYS A 37 4.29 -2.52 -8.73
N HIS A 38 4.11 -3.83 -8.91
CA HIS A 38 5.08 -4.82 -8.50
C HIS A 38 6.47 -4.55 -9.10
N ALA A 39 6.54 -4.39 -10.43
CA ALA A 39 7.79 -4.13 -11.13
C ALA A 39 8.48 -2.83 -10.66
N LEU A 40 7.71 -1.76 -10.41
CA LEU A 40 8.26 -0.50 -9.90
C LEU A 40 8.84 -0.67 -8.49
N LEU A 41 8.15 -1.40 -7.61
CA LEU A 41 8.61 -1.65 -6.25
C LEU A 41 9.88 -2.50 -6.20
N ASP A 42 10.02 -3.43 -7.15
CA ASP A 42 11.25 -4.23 -7.31
C ASP A 42 12.41 -3.38 -7.82
N LEU A 43 12.17 -2.47 -8.77
CA LEU A 43 13.18 -1.52 -9.23
C LEU A 43 13.65 -0.59 -8.11
N LEU A 44 12.72 -0.09 -7.28
CA LEU A 44 13.05 0.74 -6.13
C LEU A 44 13.90 -0.02 -5.10
N ASP A 45 13.65 -1.32 -4.87
CA ASP A 45 14.47 -2.16 -3.97
C ASP A 45 15.83 -2.48 -4.60
N TYR A 46 15.86 -2.79 -5.89
CA TYR A 46 17.09 -3.06 -6.64
C TYR A 46 18.06 -1.88 -6.55
N HIS A 47 17.54 -0.65 -6.74
CA HIS A 47 18.31 0.58 -6.59
C HIS A 47 18.46 1.06 -5.14
N LYS A 48 17.99 0.30 -4.15
CA LYS A 48 18.08 0.60 -2.71
C LYS A 48 17.45 1.94 -2.31
N ILE A 49 16.45 2.39 -3.08
CA ILE A 49 15.67 3.60 -2.81
C ILE A 49 14.56 3.30 -1.81
N VAL A 50 13.88 2.15 -1.96
CA VAL A 50 12.84 1.68 -1.02
C VAL A 50 13.03 0.19 -0.81
N ASN A 51 13.37 -0.23 0.40
CA ASN A 51 13.58 -1.65 0.69
C ASN A 51 12.32 -2.35 1.24
N THR A 52 12.36 -3.68 1.30
CA THR A 52 11.23 -4.50 1.75
C THR A 52 10.80 -4.23 3.20
N GLU A 53 11.73 -4.02 4.13
CA GLU A 53 11.40 -3.76 5.53
C GLU A 53 10.76 -2.39 5.73
N GLU A 54 11.22 -1.37 5.00
CA GLU A 54 10.62 -0.04 5.01
C GLU A 54 9.17 -0.11 4.56
N LYS A 55 8.89 -0.89 3.51
CA LYS A 55 7.53 -1.10 3.02
C LYS A 55 6.66 -1.86 4.02
N ARG A 56 7.18 -2.93 4.66
CA ARG A 56 6.44 -3.66 5.71
C ARG A 56 6.04 -2.75 6.86
N ARG A 57 6.99 -1.95 7.37
CA ARG A 57 6.73 -0.92 8.38
C ARG A 57 5.66 0.07 7.91
N GLY A 58 5.79 0.58 6.68
CA GLY A 58 4.86 1.56 6.14
C GLY A 58 3.42 1.06 6.05
N ILE A 59 3.20 -0.23 5.71
CA ILE A 59 1.86 -0.85 5.75
C ILE A 59 1.33 -0.91 7.19
N SER A 60 2.16 -1.33 8.15
CA SER A 60 1.75 -1.37 9.57
C SER A 60 1.34 0.02 10.10
N GLU A 61 1.97 1.09 9.59
CA GLU A 61 1.69 2.49 9.94
C GLU A 61 0.42 3.08 9.28
N LEU A 62 -0.20 2.41 8.28
CA LEU A 62 -1.42 2.92 7.63
C LEU A 62 -2.63 2.95 8.58
N GLY A 63 -2.58 2.23 9.69
CA GLY A 63 -3.70 2.07 10.62
C GLY A 63 -4.71 1.02 10.16
N SER A 64 -5.50 0.50 11.10
CA SER A 64 -6.38 -0.66 10.88
C SER A 64 -7.41 -0.45 9.76
N GLY A 65 -8.01 0.74 9.66
CA GLY A 65 -9.03 1.04 8.65
C GLY A 65 -8.51 0.99 7.22
N LEU A 66 -7.33 1.56 6.96
CA LEU A 66 -6.71 1.49 5.64
C LEU A 66 -6.20 0.08 5.34
N VAL A 67 -5.61 -0.61 6.32
CA VAL A 67 -5.13 -1.99 6.12
C VAL A 67 -6.28 -2.94 5.81
N SER A 68 -7.48 -2.80 6.37
CA SER A 68 -8.60 -3.66 6.03
C SER A 68 -9.36 -3.21 4.77
N GLY A 69 -9.40 -1.91 4.48
CA GLY A 69 -10.21 -1.33 3.41
C GLY A 69 -9.54 -1.19 2.05
N THR A 70 -8.24 -1.50 1.92
CA THR A 70 -7.50 -1.39 0.67
C THR A 70 -7.03 -2.75 0.15
N GLY A 71 -6.90 -2.86 -1.17
CA GLY A 71 -6.33 -4.00 -1.87
C GLY A 71 -4.84 -4.19 -1.55
N TYR A 72 -4.31 -5.37 -1.88
CA TYR A 72 -2.93 -5.73 -1.54
C TYR A 72 -1.92 -4.73 -2.12
N TYR A 73 -1.96 -4.47 -3.43
CA TYR A 73 -1.04 -3.55 -4.09
C TYR A 73 -1.30 -2.07 -3.77
N GLU A 74 -2.53 -1.70 -3.41
CA GLU A 74 -2.82 -0.34 -2.96
C GLU A 74 -2.04 0.02 -1.69
N LYS A 75 -1.97 -0.91 -0.72
CA LYS A 75 -1.15 -0.72 0.51
C LYS A 75 0.31 -0.51 0.17
N TRP A 76 0.83 -1.24 -0.81
CA TRP A 76 2.22 -1.09 -1.24
C TRP A 76 2.47 0.25 -1.93
N ILE A 77 1.56 0.74 -2.76
CA ILE A 77 1.65 2.08 -3.37
C ILE A 77 1.67 3.15 -2.28
N LEU A 78 0.71 3.10 -1.35
CA LEU A 78 0.62 4.06 -0.24
C LEU A 78 1.90 4.06 0.62
N SER A 79 2.38 2.87 0.96
CA SER A 79 3.61 2.71 1.74
C SER A 79 4.83 3.26 0.99
N ALA A 80 5.00 2.92 -0.30
CA ALA A 80 6.15 3.36 -1.09
C ALA A 80 6.13 4.87 -1.33
N ALA A 81 4.96 5.45 -1.65
CA ALA A 81 4.81 6.89 -1.81
C ALA A 81 5.20 7.64 -0.52
N ARG A 82 4.75 7.15 0.65
CA ARG A 82 5.15 7.71 1.96
C ARG A 82 6.66 7.66 2.18
N ILE A 83 7.32 6.55 1.84
CA ILE A 83 8.78 6.40 2.01
C ILE A 83 9.54 7.33 1.06
N LEU A 84 9.12 7.43 -0.20
CA LEU A 84 9.72 8.34 -1.18
C LEU A 84 9.61 9.80 -0.73
N MET A 85 8.47 10.18 -0.13
CA MET A 85 8.30 11.50 0.48
C MET A 85 9.18 11.70 1.72
N GLN A 86 9.26 10.71 2.61
CA GLN A 86 10.14 10.76 3.79
C GLN A 86 11.62 10.93 3.41
N LYS A 87 12.04 10.35 2.28
CA LYS A 87 13.40 10.45 1.75
C LYS A 87 13.63 11.68 0.89
N GLY A 88 12.61 12.51 0.66
CA GLY A 88 12.69 13.69 -0.21
C GLY A 88 12.90 13.39 -1.69
N VAL A 89 12.65 12.14 -2.13
CA VAL A 89 12.68 11.76 -3.55
C VAL A 89 11.45 12.30 -4.28
N LEU A 90 10.33 12.42 -3.56
CA LEU A 90 9.11 13.07 -4.01
C LEU A 90 8.65 14.08 -2.98
N THR A 91 7.96 15.12 -3.42
CA THR A 91 7.19 16.00 -2.56
C THR A 91 5.69 15.70 -2.65
N PRO A 92 4.89 16.03 -1.63
CA PRO A 92 3.43 15.92 -1.72
C PRO A 92 2.84 16.71 -2.90
N GLY A 93 3.43 17.87 -3.22
CA GLY A 93 3.01 18.71 -4.34
C GLY A 93 3.22 18.03 -5.69
N GLU A 94 4.41 17.47 -5.94
CA GLU A 94 4.71 16.73 -7.17
C GLU A 94 3.77 15.53 -7.36
N LEU A 95 3.51 14.78 -6.27
CA LEU A 95 2.60 13.65 -6.32
C LEU A 95 1.16 14.08 -6.61
N ALA A 96 0.69 15.17 -5.99
CA ALA A 96 -0.65 15.71 -6.22
C ALA A 96 -0.82 16.21 -7.65
N THR A 97 0.12 17.00 -8.15
CA THR A 97 0.13 17.48 -9.55
C THR A 97 0.12 16.30 -10.51
N LYS A 98 1.02 15.33 -10.33
CA LYS A 98 1.08 14.19 -11.26
C LYS A 98 -0.18 13.33 -11.22
N SER A 99 -0.77 13.15 -10.05
CA SER A 99 -2.03 12.40 -9.89
C SER A 99 -3.19 13.10 -10.62
N HIS A 100 -3.26 14.43 -10.52
CA HIS A 100 -4.22 15.23 -11.26
C HIS A 100 -4.01 15.10 -12.78
N ASP A 101 -2.78 15.25 -13.28
CA ASP A 101 -2.48 15.09 -14.71
C ASP A 101 -2.84 13.68 -15.24
N VAL A 102 -2.65 12.63 -14.43
CA VAL A 102 -3.06 11.25 -14.79
C VAL A 102 -4.57 11.15 -14.87
N ALA A 103 -5.29 11.71 -13.89
CA ALA A 103 -6.75 11.69 -13.88
C ALA A 103 -7.33 12.48 -15.07
N GLU A 104 -6.78 13.65 -15.39
CA GLU A 104 -7.20 14.43 -16.56
C GLU A 104 -6.97 13.69 -17.87
N ARG A 105 -5.81 13.04 -18.06
CA ARG A 105 -5.57 12.21 -19.26
C ARG A 105 -6.61 11.11 -19.38
N TYR A 106 -6.92 10.43 -18.28
CA TYR A 106 -7.90 9.34 -18.27
C TYR A 106 -9.33 9.83 -18.58
N LEU A 107 -9.70 11.04 -18.15
CA LEU A 107 -11.04 11.61 -18.42
C LEU A 107 -11.22 12.14 -19.84
N ASN A 108 -10.11 12.43 -20.53
CA ASN A 108 -10.11 12.95 -21.89
C ASN A 108 -9.85 11.87 -22.97
N ASP A 109 -9.55 10.64 -22.54
CA ASP A 109 -9.51 9.43 -23.36
C ASP A 109 -10.91 8.77 -23.42
#